data_AF-A0AA95SDN4-F1
#
_entry.id   AF-A0AA95SDN4-F1
#
_cell.length_a   1.000
_cell.length_b   1.000
_cell.length_c   1.000
_cell.angle_alpha   90.00
_cell.angle_beta   90.00
_cell.angle_gamma   90.00
#
_symmetry.space_group_name_H-M   'P 1'
#
loop_
_entity.id
_entity.type
_entity.pdbx_description
1 polymer ?
#
loop_
_entity_poly.entity_id
_entity_poly.type
_entity_poly.pdbx_seq_one_letter_code
_entity_poly.pdbx_strand_id
1 'polypeptide(L)'
;MVWTIGGLFVLSVLLLIISIVKSNHVAKMEHNQIDVIHISTMKEINALQESIRNLELDIEVVIKEAGIQLSSEEKLFMREVLDLYKRNYSIESIAKQKQVPESEIEQRLAPFQKIKDEGRKVANEN
;
A
#
# COMPACT_ATOMS: atom_id res chain seq x y z
N MET A 1 36.87 -59.58 11.39
CA MET A 1 36.44 -58.57 12.39
C MET A 1 37.01 -57.17 12.12
N VAL A 2 38.24 -57.01 11.64
CA VAL A 2 38.81 -55.68 11.29
C VAL A 2 38.25 -55.10 9.96
N TRP A 3 37.91 -55.98 9.01
CA TRP A 3 37.36 -55.61 7.70
C TRP A 3 36.03 -54.86 7.75
N THR A 4 35.16 -55.18 8.70
CA THR A 4 33.86 -54.52 8.87
C THR A 4 34.00 -53.10 9.44
N ILE A 5 34.97 -52.90 10.34
CA ILE A 5 35.25 -51.58 10.94
C ILE A 5 35.84 -50.64 9.89
N GLY A 6 36.76 -51.13 9.05
CA GLY A 6 37.35 -50.34 7.97
C GLY A 6 36.31 -49.89 6.93
N GLY A 7 35.41 -50.78 6.51
CA GLY A 7 34.34 -50.44 5.58
C GLY A 7 33.36 -49.41 6.14
N LEU A 8 32.98 -49.54 7.42
CA LEU A 8 32.09 -48.59 8.08
C LEU A 8 32.73 -47.20 8.22
N PHE A 9 34.03 -47.16 8.50
CA PHE A 9 34.78 -45.91 8.62
C PHE A 9 34.84 -45.16 7.28
N VAL A 10 35.16 -45.87 6.19
CA VAL A 10 35.18 -45.28 4.84
C VAL A 10 33.79 -44.76 4.43
N LEU A 11 32.73 -45.54 4.72
CA LEU A 11 31.36 -45.11 4.42
C LEU A 11 30.97 -43.86 5.20
N SER A 12 31.38 -43.76 6.47
CA SER A 12 31.14 -42.58 7.30
C SER A 12 31.85 -41.33 6.76
N VAL A 13 33.11 -41.47 6.33
CA VAL A 13 33.87 -40.37 5.72
C VAL A 13 33.21 -39.89 4.43
N LEU A 14 32.74 -40.81 3.58
CA LEU A 14 32.02 -40.45 2.35
C LEU A 14 30.71 -39.70 2.65
N LEU A 15 29.92 -40.20 3.61
CA LEU A 15 28.70 -39.52 4.06
C LEU A 15 28.99 -38.14 4.66
N LEU A 16 30.09 -38.00 5.41
CA LEU A 16 30.52 -36.73 5.98
C LEU A 16 30.83 -35.71 4.88
N ILE A 17 31.59 -36.10 3.86
CA ILE A 17 31.94 -35.22 2.73
C ILE A 17 30.67 -34.78 2.00
N ILE A 18 29.76 -35.72 1.70
CA ILE A 18 28.48 -35.42 1.05
C ILE A 18 27.63 -34.47 1.90
N SER A 19 27.60 -34.70 3.22
CA SER A 19 26.85 -33.88 4.18
C SER A 19 27.35 -32.44 4.20
N ILE A 20 28.68 -32.23 4.27
CA ILE A 20 29.28 -30.89 4.29
C ILE A 20 28.99 -30.14 2.99
N VAL A 21 29.15 -30.79 1.83
CA VAL A 21 28.87 -30.17 0.53
C VAL A 21 27.40 -29.78 0.40
N LYS A 22 26.47 -30.67 0.80
CA LYS A 22 25.04 -30.40 0.74
C LYS A 22 24.63 -29.30 1.72
N SER A 23 25.17 -29.32 2.94
CA SER A 23 24.91 -28.31 3.97
C SER A 23 25.32 -26.91 3.51
N ASN A 24 26.51 -26.76 2.92
CA ASN A 24 26.98 -25.48 2.38
C ASN A 24 26.11 -24.98 1.20
N HIS A 25 25.60 -25.88 0.37
CA HIS A 25 24.72 -25.50 -0.73
C HIS A 25 23.35 -24.99 -0.23
N VAL A 26 22.77 -25.68 0.75
CA VAL A 26 21.50 -25.29 1.37
C VAL A 26 21.63 -23.98 2.13
N ALA A 27 22.69 -23.80 2.93
CA ALA A 27 22.94 -22.54 3.65
C ALA A 27 23.06 -21.34 2.71
N LYS A 28 23.72 -21.51 1.55
CA LYS A 28 23.83 -20.45 0.53
C LYS A 28 22.48 -20.13 -0.13
N MET A 29 21.65 -21.14 -0.37
CA MET A 29 20.31 -20.94 -0.92
C MET A 29 19.34 -20.28 0.06
N GLU A 30 19.46 -20.58 1.35
CA GLU A 30 18.65 -19.97 2.40
C GLU A 30 19.03 -18.49 2.61
N HIS A 31 20.33 -18.19 2.66
CA HIS A 31 20.82 -16.82 2.80
C HIS A 31 20.43 -15.94 1.61
N ASN A 32 20.58 -16.45 0.38
CA ASN A 32 20.15 -15.72 -0.83
C ASN A 32 18.64 -15.46 -0.89
N GLN A 33 17.80 -16.37 -0.38
CA GLN A 33 16.35 -16.17 -0.37
C GLN A 33 15.92 -15.11 0.65
N ILE A 34 16.53 -15.12 1.83
CA ILE A 34 16.29 -14.12 2.88
C ILE A 34 16.72 -12.73 2.38
N ASP A 35 17.89 -12.62 1.77
CA ASP A 35 18.41 -11.35 1.25
C ASP A 35 17.53 -10.76 0.13
N VAL A 36 17.03 -11.60 -0.80
CA VAL A 36 16.18 -11.12 -1.89
C VAL A 36 14.85 -10.57 -1.39
N ILE A 37 14.22 -11.21 -0.40
CA ILE A 37 12.94 -10.75 0.17
C ILE A 37 13.14 -9.46 0.99
N HIS A 38 14.19 -9.36 1.78
CA HIS A 38 14.46 -8.14 2.55
C HIS A 38 14.86 -6.95 1.67
N ILE A 39 15.65 -7.18 0.62
CA ILE A 39 16.06 -6.11 -0.30
C ILE A 39 14.88 -5.64 -1.13
N SER A 40 14.02 -6.55 -1.63
CA SER A 40 12.84 -6.16 -2.42
C SER A 40 11.84 -5.38 -1.57
N THR A 41 11.55 -5.85 -0.35
CA THR A 41 10.61 -5.16 0.55
C THR A 41 11.13 -3.79 0.98
N MET A 42 12.42 -3.64 1.31
CA MET A 42 12.99 -2.34 1.66
C MET A 42 12.95 -1.36 0.47
N LYS A 43 13.22 -1.86 -0.75
CA LYS A 43 13.11 -1.07 -1.97
C LYS A 43 11.67 -0.61 -2.21
N GLU A 44 10.70 -1.49 -2.02
CA GLU A 44 9.28 -1.15 -2.15
C GLU A 44 8.84 -0.13 -1.09
N ILE A 45 9.27 -0.28 0.17
CA ILE A 45 9.00 0.67 1.24
C ILE A 45 9.56 2.05 0.89
N ASN A 46 10.81 2.12 0.42
CA ASN A 46 11.42 3.38 0.02
C ASN A 46 10.69 4.04 -1.16
N ALA A 47 10.27 3.25 -2.16
CA ALA A 47 9.49 3.75 -3.29
C ALA A 47 8.12 4.28 -2.86
N LEU A 48 7.46 3.61 -1.91
CA LEU A 48 6.21 4.10 -1.30
C LEU A 48 6.42 5.40 -0.52
N GLN A 49 7.48 5.49 0.28
CA GLN A 49 7.82 6.70 1.03
C GLN A 49 8.07 7.89 0.10
N GLU A 50 8.80 7.68 -1.00
CA GLU A 50 9.04 8.69 -2.01
C GLU A 50 7.74 9.15 -2.70
N SER A 51 6.87 8.19 -3.03
CA SER A 51 5.56 8.48 -3.64
C SER A 51 4.67 9.30 -2.70
N ILE A 52 4.65 8.99 -1.40
CA ILE A 52 3.91 9.77 -0.39
C ILE A 52 4.47 11.20 -0.30
N ARG A 53 5.80 11.35 -0.25
CA ARG A 53 6.42 12.68 -0.18
C ARG A 53 6.11 13.51 -1.42
N ASN A 54 6.12 12.92 -2.61
CA ASN A 54 5.75 13.63 -3.84
C ASN A 54 4.29 14.06 -3.82
N LEU A 55 3.37 13.19 -3.38
CA LEU A 55 1.96 13.55 -3.21
C LEU A 55 1.75 14.69 -2.21
N GLU A 56 2.48 14.71 -1.10
CA GLU A 56 2.42 15.80 -0.11
C GLU A 56 2.86 17.13 -0.73
N LEU A 57 3.96 17.13 -1.49
CA LEU A 57 4.45 18.32 -2.20
C LEU A 57 3.47 18.79 -3.28
N ASP A 58 2.92 17.87 -4.08
CA ASP A 58 1.93 18.20 -5.11
C ASP A 58 0.68 18.82 -4.50
N ILE A 59 0.20 18.30 -3.36
CA ILE A 59 -0.93 18.87 -2.63
C ILE A 59 -0.57 20.27 -2.11
N GLU A 60 0.64 20.48 -1.58
CA GLU A 60 1.07 21.81 -1.13
C GLU A 60 1.10 22.82 -2.29
N VAL A 61 1.62 22.42 -3.45
CA VAL A 61 1.63 23.24 -4.66
C VAL A 61 0.20 23.61 -5.06
N VAL A 62 -0.70 22.62 -5.20
CA VAL A 62 -2.10 22.85 -5.58
C VAL A 62 -2.82 23.77 -4.59
N ILE A 63 -2.62 23.59 -3.28
CA ILE A 63 -3.23 24.43 -2.25
C ILE A 63 -2.73 25.88 -2.37
N LYS A 64 -1.43 26.09 -2.57
CA LYS A 64 -0.86 27.43 -2.74
C LYS A 64 -1.32 28.09 -4.04
N GLU A 65 -1.31 27.37 -5.16
CA GLU A 65 -1.74 27.89 -6.45
C GLU A 65 -3.23 28.25 -6.47
N ALA A 66 -4.07 27.45 -5.81
CA ALA A 66 -5.50 27.71 -5.67
C ALA A 66 -5.80 28.82 -4.64
N GLY A 67 -4.80 29.32 -3.91
CA GLY A 67 -4.98 30.34 -2.87
C GLY A 67 -5.82 29.87 -1.68
N ILE A 68 -5.93 28.55 -1.47
CA ILE A 68 -6.79 27.97 -0.45
C ILE A 68 -6.05 27.92 0.89
N GLN A 69 -6.57 28.58 1.91
CA GLN A 69 -6.10 28.43 3.29
C GLN A 69 -7.07 27.52 4.04
N LEU A 70 -6.78 26.21 4.03
CA LEU A 70 -7.47 25.25 4.91
C LEU A 70 -6.63 25.04 6.16
N SER A 71 -7.25 25.17 7.33
CA SER A 71 -6.64 24.74 8.59
C SER A 71 -6.40 23.22 8.59
N SER A 72 -5.46 22.76 9.41
CA SER A 72 -5.18 21.33 9.56
C SER A 72 -6.41 20.53 9.99
N GLU A 73 -7.29 21.13 10.80
CA GLU A 73 -8.52 20.51 11.29
C GLU A 73 -9.55 20.37 10.17
N GLU A 74 -9.73 21.39 9.33
CA GLU A 74 -10.65 21.33 8.18
C GLU A 74 -10.18 20.32 7.12
N LYS A 75 -8.87 20.21 6.90
CA LYS A 75 -8.30 19.17 6.02
C LYS A 75 -8.61 17.78 6.55
N LEU A 76 -8.43 17.56 7.85
CA LEU A 76 -8.72 16.28 8.49
C LEU A 76 -10.20 15.95 8.39
N PHE A 77 -11.06 16.91 8.74
CA PHE A 77 -12.51 16.76 8.66
C PHE A 77 -12.96 16.39 7.25
N MET A 78 -12.52 17.13 6.23
CA MET A 78 -12.90 16.84 4.85
C MET A 78 -12.36 15.51 4.35
N ARG A 79 -11.15 15.11 4.76
CA ARG A 79 -10.61 13.80 4.42
C ARG A 79 -11.49 12.68 4.95
N GLU A 80 -11.95 12.79 6.19
CA GLU A 80 -12.80 11.78 6.81
C GLU A 80 -14.22 11.76 6.20
N VAL A 81 -14.78 12.93 5.92
CA VAL A 81 -16.08 13.05 5.21
C VAL A 81 -15.99 12.43 3.81
N LEU A 82 -14.92 12.71 3.07
CA LEU A 82 -14.71 12.14 1.74
C LEU A 82 -14.47 10.63 1.78
N ASP A 83 -13.72 10.11 2.74
CA ASP A 83 -13.51 8.67 2.89
C ASP A 83 -14.86 7.95 3.12
N LEU A 84 -15.70 8.45 4.03
CA LEU A 84 -17.04 7.91 4.27
C LEU A 84 -17.93 8.01 3.02
N TYR A 85 -17.90 9.15 2.32
CA TYR A 85 -18.67 9.32 1.09
C TYR A 85 -18.23 8.36 -0.01
N LYS A 86 -16.92 8.17 -0.21
CA LYS A 86 -16.36 7.23 -1.21
C LYS A 86 -16.66 5.76 -0.87
N ARG A 87 -16.89 5.46 0.41
CA ARG A 87 -17.37 4.16 0.89
C ARG A 87 -18.90 3.97 0.76
N ASN A 88 -19.61 4.95 0.20
CA ASN A 88 -21.06 4.94 -0.03
C ASN A 88 -21.93 5.04 1.24
N TYR A 89 -21.42 5.66 2.31
CA TYR A 89 -22.29 6.04 3.44
C TYR A 89 -23.26 7.15 3.01
N SER A 90 -24.48 7.13 3.55
CA SER A 90 -25.47 8.19 3.30
C SER A 90 -25.06 9.51 3.95
N ILE A 91 -25.51 10.62 3.37
CA ILE A 91 -25.30 11.97 3.93
C ILE A 91 -25.76 12.04 5.39
N GLU A 92 -26.95 11.51 5.69
CA GLU A 92 -27.49 11.40 7.06
C GLU A 92 -26.53 10.66 8.00
N SER A 93 -26.00 9.50 7.59
CA SER A 93 -25.09 8.71 8.44
C SER A 93 -23.78 9.45 8.69
N ILE A 94 -23.27 10.17 7.68
CA ILE A 94 -22.04 10.95 7.80
C ILE A 94 -22.27 12.14 8.73
N ALA A 95 -23.36 12.87 8.55
CA ALA A 95 -23.76 14.01 9.37
C ALA A 95 -23.91 13.59 10.85
N LYS A 96 -24.58 12.46 11.10
CA LYS A 96 -24.71 11.89 12.45
C LYS A 96 -23.37 11.53 13.07
N GLN A 97 -22.45 10.93 12.31
CA GLN A 97 -21.13 10.54 12.82
C GLN A 97 -20.24 11.76 13.10
N LYS A 98 -20.36 12.80 12.28
CA LYS A 98 -19.60 14.05 12.40
C LYS A 98 -20.25 15.09 13.31
N GLN A 99 -21.46 14.82 13.79
CA GLN A 99 -22.24 15.70 14.67
C GLN A 99 -22.47 17.10 14.07
N VAL A 100 -22.65 17.14 12.74
CA VAL A 100 -22.93 18.37 11.98
C VAL A 100 -24.26 18.19 11.22
N PRO A 101 -24.94 19.27 10.83
CA PRO A 101 -26.17 19.15 10.04
C PRO A 101 -25.90 18.54 8.66
N GLU A 102 -26.89 17.82 8.12
CA GLU A 102 -26.81 17.21 6.78
C GLU A 102 -26.50 18.23 5.70
N SER A 103 -27.09 19.44 5.77
CA SER A 103 -26.86 20.53 4.83
C SER A 103 -25.39 20.95 4.74
N GLU A 104 -24.64 20.88 5.85
CA GLU A 104 -23.22 21.18 5.86
C GLU A 104 -22.42 20.10 5.12
N ILE A 105 -22.77 18.82 5.33
CA ILE A 105 -22.14 17.72 4.61
C ILE A 105 -22.48 17.77 3.11
N GLU A 106 -23.73 18.09 2.74
CA GLU A 106 -24.14 18.27 1.35
C GLU A 106 -23.36 19.38 0.66
N GLN A 107 -23.25 20.56 1.28
CA GLN A 107 -22.52 21.68 0.72
C GLN A 107 -21.04 21.34 0.52
N ARG A 108 -20.42 20.67 1.49
CA ARG A 108 -19.02 20.27 1.44
C ARG A 108 -18.75 19.17 0.41
N LEU A 109 -19.70 18.27 0.18
CA LEU A 109 -19.59 17.20 -0.81
C LEU A 109 -20.03 17.62 -2.21
N ALA A 110 -20.73 18.75 -2.37
CA ALA A 110 -21.21 19.23 -3.67
C ALA A 110 -20.15 19.22 -4.79
N PRO A 111 -18.88 19.64 -4.57
CA PRO A 111 -17.85 19.58 -5.61
C PRO A 111 -17.42 18.16 -6.02
N PHE A 112 -17.71 17.15 -5.19
CA PHE A 112 -17.28 15.77 -5.34
C PHE A 112 -18.40 14.83 -5.75
N GLN A 113 -19.65 15.30 -5.66
CA GLN A 113 -20.79 14.61 -6.23
C GLN A 113 -20.59 14.58 -7.74
N LYS A 114 -20.57 13.37 -8.32
CA LYS A 114 -20.57 13.24 -9.78
C LYS A 114 -21.83 13.96 -10.27
N ILE A 115 -21.65 14.94 -11.17
CA ILE A 115 -22.77 15.48 -11.95
C ILE A 115 -23.49 14.28 -12.52
N LYS A 116 -24.71 14.08 -12.06
CA LYS A 116 -25.52 12.89 -12.32
C LYS A 116 -26.04 12.97 -13.76
N ASP A 117 -25.17 12.78 -14.74
CA ASP A 117 -25.49 12.51 -16.16
C ASP A 117 -26.64 13.37 -16.74
N GLU A 118 -26.63 14.67 -16.47
CA GLU A 118 -27.51 15.65 -17.12
C GLU A 118 -26.79 16.18 -18.37
N GLY A 119 -26.95 15.50 -19.51
CA GLY A 119 -26.44 16.07 -20.77
C GLY A 119 -26.42 15.23 -22.04
N ARG A 120 -26.66 13.90 -22.05
CA ARG A 120 -26.81 13.18 -23.34
C ARG A 120 -28.26 13.17 -23.81
N LYS A 121 -28.81 14.35 -24.08
CA LYS A 121 -29.95 14.55 -24.99
C LYS A 121 -29.85 15.89 -25.71
N VAL A 122 -29.25 15.85 -26.90
CA VAL A 122 -29.58 16.59 -28.13
C VAL A 122 -29.01 15.71 -29.26
N ALA A 123 -29.75 14.97 -30.09
CA ALA A 123 -30.87 15.31 -30.99
C ALA A 123 -30.54 16.50 -31.91
N ASN A 124 -29.99 16.20 -33.10
CA ASN A 124 -30.28 16.80 -34.43
C ASN A 124 -29.35 16.10 -35.45
N GLU A 125 -29.81 15.16 -36.28
CA GLU A 125 -30.44 15.40 -37.59
C GLU A 125 -29.68 16.39 -38.47
N ASN A 126 -28.80 15.85 -39.32
CA ASN A 126 -28.72 16.11 -40.77
C ASN A 126 -27.71 15.15 -41.43
#